data_AF-A0A7R8YPS6-F1
#
_entry.id   AF-A0A7R8YPS6-F1
#
_cell.length_a   1.000
_cell.length_b   1.000
_cell.length_c   1.000
_cell.angle_alpha   90.00
_cell.angle_beta   90.00
_cell.angle_gamma   90.00
#
_symmetry.space_group_name_H-M   'P 1'
#
loop_
_entity.id
_entity.type
_entity.pdbx_description
1 polymer ?
#
loop_
_entity_poly.entity_id
_entity_poly.type
_entity_poly.pdbx_seq_one_letter_code
_entity_poly.pdbx_strand_id
1 'polypeptide(L)'
;MRKIVMEMRTISLIVLGIVSVLAIKPIPDRDAKIVKQTLDIHPDGSYKHAYELSSGAYASEEGVGGVSAIGQFGYFAPDGTPFYISYTADENGFKAYGNHLPTPPPIPEAIQRALDYIKAHAPRQT
;
A
#
# COMPACT_ATOMS: atom_id res chain seq x y z
N MET A 1 4.74 3.70 -40.13
CA MET A 1 4.69 2.65 -39.10
C MET A 1 5.95 2.75 -38.23
N ARG A 2 5.79 3.14 -36.96
CA ARG A 2 6.71 2.98 -35.80
C ARG A 2 6.22 3.91 -34.66
N LYS A 3 4.93 3.80 -34.33
CA LYS A 3 4.24 4.60 -33.29
C LYS A 3 3.96 3.77 -32.03
N ILE A 4 4.81 2.77 -31.73
CA ILE A 4 4.49 1.67 -30.79
C ILE A 4 5.56 1.48 -29.69
N VAL A 5 6.65 2.26 -29.66
CA VAL A 5 7.77 2.04 -28.70
C VAL A 5 7.95 3.23 -27.74
N MET A 6 6.86 3.79 -27.21
CA MET A 6 6.92 4.94 -26.28
C MET A 6 5.85 4.90 -25.18
N GLU A 7 5.46 3.73 -24.69
CA GLU A 7 4.42 3.55 -23.66
C GLU A 7 4.81 2.47 -22.62
N MET A 8 6.09 2.40 -22.23
CA MET A 8 6.54 1.37 -21.27
C MET A 8 7.70 1.80 -20.35
N ARG A 9 7.94 3.11 -20.20
CA ARG A 9 9.02 3.65 -19.33
C ARG A 9 8.54 4.66 -18.28
N THR A 10 7.23 4.84 -18.10
CA THR A 10 6.68 5.88 -17.21
C THR A 10 5.85 5.33 -16.04
N ILE A 11 5.85 4.01 -15.80
CA ILE A 11 5.15 3.40 -14.66
C ILE A 11 6.17 2.61 -13.81
N SER A 12 7.13 3.31 -13.22
CA SER A 12 7.99 2.74 -12.17
C SER A 12 8.68 3.84 -11.35
N LEU A 13 7.94 4.85 -10.88
CA LEU A 13 8.49 5.89 -9.99
C LEU A 13 7.41 6.51 -9.06
N ILE A 14 6.69 5.69 -8.28
CA ILE A 14 5.92 6.18 -7.11
C ILE A 14 6.27 5.43 -5.81
N VAL A 15 7.30 4.55 -5.80
CA VAL A 15 7.63 3.72 -4.61
C VAL A 15 8.96 4.09 -3.94
N LEU A 16 9.54 5.26 -4.22
CA LEU A 16 10.83 5.64 -3.61
C LEU A 16 10.85 7.11 -3.20
N GLY A 17 10.17 7.42 -2.10
CA GLY A 17 10.12 8.82 -1.66
C GLY A 17 9.73 9.08 -0.21
N ILE A 18 9.70 8.10 0.69
CA ILE A 18 9.50 8.41 2.13
C ILE A 18 10.19 7.37 3.02
N VAL A 19 11.52 7.36 3.08
CA VAL A 19 12.21 6.86 4.29
C VAL A 19 13.45 7.72 4.54
N SER A 20 13.24 8.95 5.02
CA SER A 20 14.26 9.65 5.79
C SER A 20 13.87 9.53 7.26
N VAL A 21 14.48 8.56 7.96
CA VAL A 21 14.35 8.42 9.42
C VAL A 21 15.20 9.49 10.07
N LEU A 22 14.60 10.66 10.30
CA LEU A 22 15.03 11.56 11.36
C LEU A 22 14.10 11.28 12.54
N ALA A 23 14.68 11.08 13.74
CA ALA A 23 13.93 10.84 14.97
C ALA A 23 13.15 12.11 15.37
N ILE A 24 12.00 12.30 14.72
CA ILE A 24 11.01 13.32 15.07
C ILE A 24 10.29 12.78 16.30
N LYS A 25 10.39 13.50 17.42
CA LYS A 25 9.51 13.21 18.57
C LYS A 25 8.06 13.35 18.08
N PRO A 26 7.22 12.30 18.16
CA PRO A 26 5.87 12.37 17.64
C PRO A 26 5.10 13.47 18.36
N ILE A 27 4.64 14.47 17.60
CA ILE A 27 3.72 15.48 18.12
C ILE A 27 2.38 14.75 18.36
N PRO A 28 1.75 14.89 19.54
CA PRO A 28 0.43 14.30 19.76
C PRO A 28 -0.55 14.73 18.68
N ASP A 29 -1.28 13.79 18.07
CA ASP A 29 -2.19 14.06 16.96
C ASP A 29 -3.27 15.11 17.29
N ARG A 30 -3.64 15.22 18.57
CA ARG A 30 -4.58 16.26 19.06
C ARG A 30 -4.17 17.68 18.64
N ASP A 31 -2.86 17.96 18.58
CA ASP A 31 -2.32 19.28 18.30
C ASP A 31 -1.73 19.36 16.87
N ALA A 32 -1.85 18.29 16.09
CA ALA A 32 -1.29 18.22 14.75
C ALA A 32 -2.08 19.10 13.77
N LYS A 33 -1.35 19.69 12.83
CA LYS A 33 -1.91 20.54 11.77
C LYS A 33 -1.74 19.86 10.43
N ILE A 34 -2.65 20.11 9.49
CA ILE A 34 -2.50 19.65 8.10
C ILE A 34 -1.33 20.41 7.46
N VAL A 35 -0.33 19.67 6.98
CA VAL A 35 0.86 20.19 6.29
C VAL A 35 0.72 20.05 4.78
N LYS A 36 0.10 18.97 4.32
CA LYS A 36 -0.24 18.77 2.91
C LYS A 36 -1.65 18.22 2.79
N GLN A 37 -2.33 18.62 1.72
CA GLN A 37 -3.64 18.09 1.37
C GLN A 37 -3.82 18.14 -0.15
N THR A 38 -4.36 17.06 -0.71
CA THR A 38 -4.75 16.94 -2.12
C THR A 38 -6.16 16.36 -2.17
N LEU A 39 -7.00 16.93 -3.02
CA LEU A 39 -8.34 16.43 -3.31
C LEU A 39 -8.63 16.68 -4.78
N ASP A 40 -8.62 15.61 -5.56
CA ASP A 40 -8.92 15.62 -6.98
C ASP A 40 -10.15 14.74 -7.22
N ILE A 41 -11.19 15.31 -7.82
CA ILE A 41 -12.44 14.61 -8.15
C ILE A 41 -12.70 14.84 -9.63
N HIS A 42 -12.85 13.76 -10.38
CA HIS A 42 -13.08 13.81 -11.82
C HIS A 42 -14.54 13.44 -12.15
N PRO A 43 -15.10 14.01 -13.23
CA PRO A 43 -16.47 13.68 -13.68
C PRO A 43 -16.68 12.21 -14.07
N ASP A 44 -15.61 11.49 -14.39
CA ASP A 44 -15.64 10.05 -14.72
C ASP A 44 -15.79 9.15 -13.47
N GLY A 45 -15.91 9.76 -12.28
CA GLY A 45 -16.04 9.06 -11.01
C GLY A 45 -14.69 8.68 -10.38
N SER A 46 -13.57 8.94 -11.06
CA SER A 46 -12.25 8.77 -10.47
C SER A 46 -11.94 9.88 -9.47
N TYR A 47 -11.27 9.52 -8.38
CA TYR A 47 -10.87 10.48 -7.35
C TYR A 47 -9.51 10.13 -6.78
N LYS A 48 -8.86 11.15 -6.22
CA LYS A 48 -7.66 11.02 -5.39
C LYS A 48 -7.80 11.94 -4.21
N HIS A 49 -7.49 11.44 -3.02
CA HIS A 49 -7.36 12.26 -1.84
C HIS A 49 -6.11 11.86 -1.07
N ALA A 50 -5.45 12.85 -0.47
CA ALA A 50 -4.33 12.61 0.42
C ALA A 50 -4.20 13.75 1.42
N TYR A 51 -3.75 13.44 2.63
CA TYR A 51 -3.34 14.43 3.61
C TYR A 51 -2.15 13.96 4.43
N GLU A 52 -1.39 14.93 4.93
CA GLU A 52 -0.25 14.73 5.82
C GLU A 52 -0.37 15.71 6.99
N LEU A 53 -0.26 15.20 8.21
CA LEU A 53 -0.29 15.98 9.44
C LEU A 53 1.14 16.29 9.92
N SER A 54 1.30 17.35 10.69
CA SER A 54 2.60 17.75 11.26
C SER A 54 3.18 16.73 12.25
N SER A 55 2.35 15.82 12.78
CA SER A 55 2.78 14.68 13.59
C SER A 55 3.48 13.58 12.78
N GLY A 56 3.42 13.64 11.45
CA GLY A 56 3.87 12.58 10.54
C GLY A 56 2.78 11.55 10.22
N ALA A 57 1.57 11.69 10.78
CA ALA A 57 0.42 10.90 10.37
C ALA A 57 -0.01 11.29 8.94
N TYR A 58 -0.44 10.31 8.15
CA TYR A 58 -0.84 10.50 6.77
C TYR A 58 -1.95 9.54 6.38
N ALA A 59 -2.74 9.94 5.38
CA ALA A 59 -3.59 9.02 4.64
C ALA A 59 -3.66 9.42 3.16
N SER A 60 -3.83 8.43 2.30
CA SER A 60 -4.04 8.63 0.86
C SER A 60 -4.91 7.52 0.32
N GLU A 61 -5.81 7.87 -0.59
CA GLU A 61 -6.65 6.93 -1.32
C GLU A 61 -6.88 7.44 -2.74
N GLU A 62 -6.93 6.52 -3.68
CA GLU A 62 -7.39 6.76 -5.04
C GLU A 62 -8.31 5.63 -5.49
N GLY A 63 -9.26 5.95 -6.37
CA GLY A 63 -10.25 4.98 -6.78
C GLY A 63 -11.26 5.51 -7.77
N VAL A 64 -12.27 4.68 -8.03
CA VAL A 64 -13.46 5.03 -8.80
C VAL A 64 -14.66 4.80 -7.88
N GLY A 65 -15.45 5.85 -7.65
CA GLY A 65 -16.55 5.83 -6.69
C GLY A 65 -17.52 4.66 -6.91
N GLY A 66 -17.65 3.80 -5.91
CA GLY A 66 -18.53 2.62 -5.95
C GLY A 66 -17.98 1.41 -6.71
N VAL A 67 -16.77 1.48 -7.28
CA VAL A 67 -16.16 0.39 -8.05
C VAL A 67 -14.92 -0.15 -7.36
N SER A 68 -13.96 0.71 -7.05
CA SER A 68 -12.71 0.31 -6.41
C SER A 68 -12.05 1.45 -5.66
N ALA A 69 -11.27 1.10 -4.64
CA ALA A 69 -10.43 2.03 -3.90
C ALA A 69 -9.14 1.34 -3.46
N ILE A 70 -8.02 2.03 -3.63
CA ILE A 70 -6.72 1.64 -3.08
C ILE A 70 -6.27 2.78 -2.20
N GLY A 71 -5.89 2.46 -0.97
CA GLY A 71 -5.44 3.48 -0.05
C GLY A 71 -4.45 2.97 0.96
N GLN A 72 -3.92 3.91 1.71
CA GLN A 72 -2.99 3.68 2.79
C GLN A 72 -3.12 4.78 3.84
N PHE A 73 -2.84 4.43 5.08
CA PHE A 73 -2.67 5.40 6.15
C PHE A 73 -1.62 4.91 7.12
N GLY A 74 -1.01 5.84 7.85
CA GLY A 74 -0.02 5.52 8.84
C GLY A 74 0.22 6.65 9.81
N TYR A 75 0.82 6.31 10.95
CA TYR A 75 1.19 7.23 12.02
C TYR A 75 2.29 6.60 12.89
N PHE A 76 2.87 7.38 13.79
CA PHE A 76 3.79 6.86 14.80
C PHE A 76 3.06 6.74 16.14
N ALA A 77 3.12 5.57 16.76
CA ALA A 77 2.63 5.38 18.11
C ALA A 77 3.46 6.20 19.12
N PRO A 78 2.97 6.43 20.35
CA PRO A 78 3.67 7.24 21.35
C PRO A 78 5.08 6.74 21.71
N ASP A 79 5.35 5.44 21.50
CA ASP A 79 6.65 4.78 21.68
C ASP A 79 7.59 4.95 20.47
N GLY A 80 7.13 5.62 19.41
CA GLY A 80 7.85 5.78 18.15
C GLY A 80 7.69 4.61 17.18
N THR A 81 6.90 3.58 17.53
CA THR A 81 6.66 2.45 16.64
C THR A 81 5.82 2.91 15.44
N PRO A 82 6.26 2.68 14.19
CA PRO A 82 5.45 3.03 13.02
C PRO A 82 4.23 2.13 12.95
N PHE A 83 3.06 2.70 12.67
CA PHE A 83 1.83 1.99 12.34
C PHE A 83 1.45 2.33 10.90
N TYR A 84 1.15 1.30 10.11
CA TYR A 84 0.64 1.51 8.76
C TYR A 84 -0.36 0.44 8.35
N ILE A 85 -1.29 0.84 7.49
CA ILE A 85 -2.19 -0.05 6.74
C ILE A 85 -2.17 0.39 5.27
N SER A 86 -2.14 -0.58 4.38
CA SER A 86 -2.46 -0.43 2.96
C SER A 86 -3.64 -1.35 2.64
N TYR A 87 -4.54 -0.92 1.77
CA TYR A 87 -5.72 -1.70 1.42
C TYR A 87 -6.10 -1.59 -0.05
N THR A 88 -6.84 -2.59 -0.49
CA THR A 88 -7.54 -2.64 -1.78
C THR A 88 -8.97 -3.07 -1.51
N ALA A 89 -9.92 -2.27 -1.99
CA ALA A 89 -11.35 -2.55 -2.00
C ALA A 89 -11.79 -2.69 -3.46
N ASP A 90 -12.31 -3.85 -3.82
CA ASP A 90 -12.84 -4.15 -5.16
C ASP A 90 -14.00 -5.16 -5.06
N GLU A 91 -14.42 -5.72 -6.19
CA GLU A 91 -15.48 -6.74 -6.28
C GLU A 91 -15.21 -7.99 -5.42
N ASN A 92 -13.95 -8.26 -5.09
CA ASN A 92 -13.53 -9.36 -4.22
C ASN A 92 -13.49 -8.96 -2.73
N GLY A 93 -14.03 -7.80 -2.37
CA GLY A 93 -14.10 -7.29 -1.01
C GLY A 93 -12.90 -6.44 -0.59
N PHE A 94 -12.78 -6.22 0.72
CA PHE A 94 -11.74 -5.40 1.33
C PHE A 94 -10.55 -6.26 1.77
N LYS A 95 -9.36 -5.95 1.25
CA LYS A 95 -8.10 -6.65 1.55
C LYS A 95 -7.11 -5.64 2.12
N ALA A 96 -6.71 -5.80 3.37
CA ALA A 96 -5.76 -4.93 4.04
C ALA A 96 -4.48 -5.67 4.44
N TYR A 97 -3.37 -4.95 4.39
CA TYR A 97 -2.05 -5.37 4.82
C TYR A 97 -1.48 -4.30 5.75
N GLY A 98 -0.83 -4.70 6.82
CA GLY A 98 -0.26 -3.77 7.80
C GLY A 98 0.59 -4.51 8.80
N ASN A 99 1.51 -3.79 9.45
CA ASN A 99 2.47 -4.38 10.39
C ASN A 99 1.83 -4.92 11.68
N HIS A 100 0.60 -4.52 11.98
CA HIS A 100 -0.14 -4.89 13.18
C HIS A 100 -1.37 -5.75 12.86
N LEU A 101 -1.59 -6.09 11.59
CA LEU A 101 -2.68 -6.98 11.21
C LEU A 101 -2.30 -8.43 11.51
N PRO A 102 -3.27 -9.28 11.91
CA PRO A 102 -3.04 -10.71 12.06
C PRO A 102 -2.51 -11.29 10.75
N THR A 103 -1.39 -12.02 10.83
CA THR A 103 -0.88 -12.77 9.69
C THR A 103 -1.45 -14.19 9.72
N PRO A 104 -1.73 -14.80 8.56
CA PRO A 104 -2.07 -16.22 8.52
C PRO A 104 -0.96 -17.05 9.17
N PRO A 105 -1.31 -18.18 9.82
CA PRO A 105 -0.30 -19.08 10.36
C PRO A 105 0.65 -19.56 9.25
N PRO A 106 1.91 -19.87 9.61
CA PRO A 106 2.88 -20.36 8.64
C PRO A 106 2.40 -21.65 7.98
N ILE A 107 2.83 -21.87 6.73
CA ILE A 107 2.49 -23.07 5.96
C ILE A 107 3.01 -24.32 6.73
N PRO A 108 2.19 -25.36 6.93
CA PRO A 108 2.63 -26.59 7.57
C PRO A 108 3.82 -27.25 6.83
N GLU A 109 4.79 -27.78 7.58
CA GLU A 109 6.03 -28.36 7.03
C GLU A 109 5.78 -29.45 5.98
N ALA A 110 4.75 -30.29 6.16
CA ALA A 110 4.41 -31.34 5.20
C ALA A 110 4.02 -30.77 3.83
N ILE A 111 3.29 -29.65 3.80
CA ILE A 111 2.92 -28.96 2.56
C ILE A 111 4.15 -28.35 1.92
N GLN A 112 5.02 -27.72 2.71
CA GLN A 112 6.27 -27.16 2.20
C GLN A 112 7.15 -28.24 1.54
N ARG A 113 7.32 -29.39 2.22
CA ARG A 113 8.06 -30.55 1.66
C ARG A 113 7.45 -31.07 0.36
N ALA A 114 6.12 -31.14 0.28
CA ALA A 114 5.44 -31.55 -0.94
C ALA A 114 5.66 -30.57 -2.10
N LEU A 115 5.59 -29.26 -1.83
CA LEU A 115 5.88 -28.21 -2.83
C LEU A 115 7.34 -28.27 -3.30
N ASP A 116 8.28 -28.47 -2.39
CA ASP A 116 9.71 -28.59 -2.72
C ASP A 116 9.97 -29.84 -3.59
N TYR A 117 9.32 -30.97 -3.28
CA TYR A 117 9.39 -32.18 -4.09
C TYR A 117 8.84 -31.95 -5.49
N ILE A 118 7.65 -31.34 -5.63
CA ILE A 118 7.03 -31.04 -6.93
C ILE A 118 7.93 -30.09 -7.75
N LYS A 119 8.52 -29.08 -7.10
CA LYS A 119 9.44 -28.13 -7.74
C LYS A 119 10.72 -28.83 -8.25
N ALA A 120 11.25 -29.76 -7.47
CA ALA A 120 12.42 -30.56 -7.86
C ALA A 120 12.11 -31.62 -8.94
N HIS A 121 10.85 -32.07 -9.02
CA HIS A 121 10.39 -33.10 -9.95
C HIS A 121 9.32 -32.55 -10.90
N ALA A 122 9.52 -31.32 -11.40
CA ALA A 122 8.58 -30.70 -12.33
C ALA A 122 8.36 -31.62 -13.54
N PRO A 123 7.11 -31.96 -13.89
CA PRO A 123 6.84 -32.82 -15.03
C PRO A 123 7.39 -32.17 -16.30
N ARG A 124 8.07 -32.95 -17.15
CA ARG A 124 8.44 -32.50 -18.50
C ARG A 124 7.15 -32.06 -19.20
N GLN A 125 7.05 -30.78 -19.54
CA GLN A 125 5.99 -30.30 -20.42
C GLN A 125 6.26 -30.91 -21.79
N THR A 126 5.43 -31.86 -22.19
CA THR A 126 5.36 -32.43 -23.55
C THR A 126 4.44 -31.60 -24.42
#